data_AF-A0A1Y6CPT9-F1
#
_entry.id   AF-A0A1Y6CPT9-F1
#
_cell.length_a   1.000
_cell.length_b   1.000
_cell.length_c   1.000
_cell.angle_alpha   90.00
_cell.angle_beta   90.00
_cell.angle_gamma   90.00
#
_symmetry.space_group_name_H-M   'P 1'
#
loop_
_entity.id
_entity.type
_entity.pdbx_description
1 polymer ?
#
loop_
_entity_poly.entity_id
_entity_poly.type
_entity_poly.pdbx_seq_one_letter_code
_entity_poly.pdbx_strand_id
1 'polypeptide(L)'
;MDLGAFSISLAVKNIQKSKSFYEGLGFEVFGGDVEQNWLIMKNGSHLIGLFQGMFDNNIMTFNPGWDQNAKEVSGYTDVRQLQDELKARGYELQQQSDPSGEGSGPGSFTLRDPDGNVILVDQHV
;
A
#
# COMPACT_ATOMS: atom_id res chain seq x y z
N MET A 1 -10.29 -3.48 13.90
CA MET A 1 -9.14 -3.57 13.00
C MET A 1 -9.08 -2.26 12.25
N ASP A 2 -8.02 -1.49 12.45
CA ASP A 2 -7.72 -0.27 11.69
C ASP A 2 -6.50 -0.57 10.82
N LEU A 3 -6.64 -0.40 9.52
CA LEU A 3 -5.59 -0.70 8.54
C LEU A 3 -4.81 0.56 8.13
N GLY A 4 -5.18 1.73 8.66
CA GLY A 4 -4.52 3.00 8.39
C GLY A 4 -4.85 3.60 7.03
N ALA A 5 -3.86 4.28 6.44
CA ALA A 5 -3.99 4.94 5.15
C ALA A 5 -4.31 3.94 4.04
N PHE A 6 -5.04 4.38 3.01
CA PHE A 6 -5.41 3.56 1.86
C PHE A 6 -4.97 4.20 0.56
N SER A 7 -4.39 3.38 -0.32
CA SER A 7 -4.10 3.73 -1.70
C SER A 7 -4.32 2.53 -2.64
N ILE A 8 -4.39 2.82 -3.94
CA ILE A 8 -4.32 1.77 -4.98
C ILE A 8 -3.06 1.96 -5.82
N SER A 9 -2.23 0.93 -5.85
CA SER A 9 -1.04 0.85 -6.70
C SER A 9 -1.43 0.28 -8.06
N LEU A 10 -1.25 1.08 -9.10
CA LEU A 10 -1.62 0.74 -10.47
C LEU A 10 -0.42 0.21 -11.25
N ALA A 11 -0.60 -0.97 -11.85
CA ALA A 11 0.37 -1.54 -12.79
C ALA A 11 0.24 -0.81 -14.14
N VAL A 12 1.14 0.11 -14.42
CA VAL A 12 1.08 0.95 -15.63
C VAL A 12 2.12 0.55 -16.67
N LYS A 13 1.74 0.60 -17.94
CA LYS A 13 2.64 0.25 -19.06
C LYS A 13 3.60 1.38 -19.44
N ASN A 14 3.17 2.62 -19.21
CA ASN A 14 3.95 3.83 -19.48
C ASN A 14 3.67 4.85 -18.37
N ILE A 15 4.63 5.04 -17.48
CA ILE A 15 4.46 5.89 -16.30
C ILE A 15 4.25 7.36 -16.69
N GLN A 16 4.93 7.85 -17.72
CA GLN A 16 4.78 9.26 -18.13
C GLN A 16 3.41 9.56 -18.72
N LYS A 17 2.88 8.66 -19.57
CA LYS A 17 1.51 8.81 -20.08
C LYS A 17 0.48 8.75 -18.96
N SER A 18 0.69 7.85 -17.99
CA SER A 18 -0.22 7.68 -16.86
C SER A 18 -0.18 8.87 -15.92
N LYS A 19 1.02 9.37 -15.60
CA LYS A 19 1.25 10.59 -14.83
C LYS A 19 0.47 11.76 -15.43
N SER A 20 0.70 12.08 -16.71
CA SER A 20 0.00 13.18 -17.38
C SER A 20 -1.53 13.01 -17.41
N PHE A 21 -2.02 11.77 -17.54
CA PHE A 21 -3.45 11.49 -17.46
C PHE A 21 -4.02 11.86 -16.09
N TYR A 22 -3.39 11.42 -15.01
CA TYR A 22 -3.86 11.69 -13.64
C TYR A 22 -3.64 13.14 -13.22
N GLU A 23 -2.59 13.81 -13.69
CA GLU A 23 -2.42 15.27 -13.56
C GLU A 23 -3.60 16.01 -14.21
N GLY A 24 -4.08 15.55 -15.37
CA GLY A 24 -5.29 16.09 -16.01
C GLY A 24 -6.58 15.90 -15.19
N LEU A 25 -6.61 14.94 -14.26
CA LEU A 25 -7.69 14.74 -13.30
C LEU A 25 -7.48 15.51 -11.98
N GLY A 26 -6.45 16.34 -11.89
CA GLY A 26 -6.13 17.13 -10.70
C GLY A 26 -5.32 16.39 -9.63
N PHE A 27 -4.69 15.26 -9.98
CA PHE A 27 -3.70 14.66 -9.08
C PHE A 27 -2.36 15.38 -9.19
N GLU A 28 -1.65 15.48 -8.08
CA GLU A 28 -0.30 16.03 -8.00
C GLU A 28 0.68 14.96 -7.55
N VAL A 29 1.96 15.10 -7.94
CA VAL A 29 3.02 14.22 -7.44
C VAL A 29 3.18 14.45 -5.93
N PHE A 30 2.95 13.41 -5.16
CA PHE A 30 3.07 13.42 -3.70
C PHE A 30 4.38 12.80 -3.22
N GLY A 31 4.89 11.80 -3.96
CA GLY A 31 6.17 11.17 -3.66
C GLY A 31 6.64 10.24 -4.77
N GLY A 32 7.83 9.68 -4.60
CA GLY A 32 8.43 8.75 -5.55
C GLY A 32 9.40 9.39 -6.54
N ASP A 33 9.91 8.55 -7.43
CA ASP A 33 10.90 8.91 -8.44
C ASP A 33 10.52 8.27 -9.77
N VAL A 34 10.14 9.11 -10.72
CA VAL A 34 9.69 8.68 -12.04
C VAL A 34 10.80 7.97 -12.83
N GLU A 35 12.07 8.30 -12.56
CA GLU A 35 13.23 7.63 -13.17
C GLU A 35 13.41 6.21 -12.62
N GLN A 36 12.90 5.95 -11.42
CA GLN A 36 12.79 4.61 -10.84
C GLN A 36 11.48 3.90 -11.20
N ASN A 37 10.72 4.43 -12.15
CA ASN A 37 9.46 3.84 -12.62
C ASN A 37 8.35 3.78 -11.56
N TRP A 38 8.36 4.68 -10.56
CA TRP A 38 7.25 4.77 -9.61
C TRP A 38 6.94 6.19 -9.12
N LEU A 39 5.65 6.47 -8.94
CA LEU A 39 5.16 7.73 -8.36
C LEU A 39 3.97 7.46 -7.45
N ILE A 40 3.85 8.23 -6.38
CA ILE A 40 2.62 8.37 -5.61
C ILE A 40 1.98 9.69 -6.00
N MET A 41 0.72 9.63 -6.42
CA MET A 41 -0.08 10.77 -6.87
C MET A 41 -1.23 11.00 -5.89
N LYS A 42 -1.56 12.27 -5.63
CA LYS A 42 -2.59 12.65 -4.66
C LYS A 42 -3.59 13.66 -5.20
N ASN A 43 -4.86 13.47 -4.90
CA ASN A 43 -5.94 14.44 -5.13
C ASN A 43 -6.82 14.49 -3.88
N GLY A 44 -6.75 15.59 -3.12
CA GLY A 44 -7.43 15.69 -1.83
C GLY A 44 -6.96 14.59 -0.85
N SER A 45 -7.87 13.71 -0.43
CA SER A 45 -7.57 12.55 0.42
C SER A 45 -7.34 11.25 -0.35
N HIS A 46 -7.38 11.28 -1.69
CA HIS A 46 -7.23 10.10 -2.53
C HIS A 46 -5.77 9.92 -2.96
N LEU A 47 -5.26 8.70 -2.80
CA LEU A 47 -3.92 8.30 -3.19
C LEU A 47 -3.98 7.20 -4.24
N ILE A 48 -3.19 7.36 -5.30
CA ILE A 48 -2.90 6.32 -6.26
C ILE A 48 -1.39 6.21 -6.44
N GLY A 49 -0.87 5.00 -6.58
CA GLY A 49 0.49 4.75 -7.00
C GLY A 49 0.55 4.39 -8.48
N LEU A 50 1.55 4.86 -9.21
CA LEU A 50 1.84 4.47 -10.58
C LEU A 50 3.14 3.69 -10.57
N PHE A 51 3.11 2.42 -10.96
CA PHE A 51 4.28 1.55 -10.94
C PHE A 51 4.42 0.86 -12.29
N GLN A 52 5.55 1.07 -12.96
CA GLN A 52 5.81 0.46 -14.27
C GLN A 52 6.78 -0.71 -14.15
N GLY A 53 6.34 -1.90 -14.58
CA GLY A 53 7.18 -3.09 -14.66
C GLY A 53 7.53 -3.74 -13.31
N MET A 54 6.84 -3.38 -12.22
CA MET A 54 7.11 -3.92 -10.89
C MET A 54 6.21 -5.11 -10.50
N PHE A 55 4.98 -5.13 -11.01
CA PHE A 55 3.99 -6.18 -10.77
C PHE A 55 2.94 -6.19 -11.88
N ASP A 56 2.25 -7.32 -12.03
CA ASP A 56 1.33 -7.54 -13.16
C ASP A 56 -0.09 -7.01 -12.90
N ASN A 57 -0.52 -6.94 -11.65
CA ASN A 57 -1.89 -6.61 -11.26
C ASN A 57 -1.91 -5.46 -10.26
N ASN A 58 -2.98 -4.65 -10.28
CA ASN A 58 -3.17 -3.59 -9.30
C ASN A 58 -3.22 -4.16 -7.88
N ILE A 59 -2.74 -3.35 -6.92
CA ILE A 59 -2.64 -3.72 -5.52
C ILE A 59 -3.41 -2.70 -4.69
N MET A 60 -4.34 -3.17 -3.87
CA MET A 60 -4.93 -2.36 -2.80
C MET A 60 -3.95 -2.34 -1.64
N THR A 61 -3.50 -1.17 -1.24
CA THR A 61 -2.47 -1.02 -0.20
C THR A 61 -3.05 -0.30 1.00
N PHE A 62 -2.85 -0.90 2.16
CA PHE A 62 -3.14 -0.30 3.45
C PHE A 62 -1.85 -0.06 4.22
N ASN A 63 -1.72 1.10 4.86
CA ASN A 63 -0.53 1.47 5.63
C ASN A 63 -0.89 1.77 7.09
N PRO A 64 -0.83 0.76 7.97
CA PRO A 64 -1.00 0.96 9.40
C PRO A 64 0.01 1.98 9.93
N GLY A 65 -0.43 2.81 10.87
CA GLY A 65 0.42 3.83 11.47
C GLY A 65 0.55 5.13 10.69
N TRP A 66 -0.04 5.23 9.49
CA TRP A 66 -0.12 6.48 8.73
C TRP A 66 -1.55 6.99 8.51
N ASP A 67 -1.69 8.31 8.40
CA ASP A 67 -2.85 8.97 7.81
C ASP A 67 -2.72 9.08 6.27
N GLN A 68 -3.77 9.59 5.60
CA GLN A 68 -3.74 9.81 4.13
C GLN A 68 -2.73 10.86 3.65
N ASN A 69 -1.96 11.47 4.55
CA ASN A 69 -0.86 12.38 4.26
C ASN A 69 0.50 11.75 4.57
N ALA A 70 0.58 10.42 4.74
CA ALA A 70 1.80 9.71 5.13
C ALA A 70 2.43 10.28 6.41
N LYS A 71 1.58 10.80 7.32
CA LYS A 71 2.01 11.24 8.65
C LYS A 71 1.75 10.13 9.65
N GLU A 72 2.70 9.93 10.55
CA GLU A 72 2.57 9.00 11.66
C GLU A 72 1.37 9.37 12.53
N VAL A 73 0.57 8.36 12.87
CA VAL A 73 -0.52 8.46 13.84
C VAL A 73 -0.21 7.61 15.06
N SER A 74 -0.70 8.00 16.23
CA SER A 74 -0.56 7.20 17.45
C SER A 74 -1.69 6.17 17.57
N GLY A 75 -1.43 5.06 18.27
CA GLY A 75 -2.46 4.07 18.61
C GLY A 75 -2.87 3.13 17.46
N TYR A 76 -2.03 2.95 16.45
CA TYR A 76 -2.26 1.96 15.40
C TYR A 76 -1.94 0.53 15.87
N THR A 77 -2.51 -0.46 15.18
CA THR A 77 -2.21 -1.88 15.41
C THR A 77 -1.00 -2.28 14.57
N ASP A 78 0.00 -2.91 15.19
CA ASP A 78 1.19 -3.40 14.46
C ASP A 78 0.79 -4.44 13.40
N VAL A 79 1.43 -4.38 12.24
CA VAL A 79 1.20 -5.27 11.10
C VAL A 79 1.32 -6.76 11.46
N ARG A 80 2.18 -7.12 12.41
CA ARG A 80 2.35 -8.51 12.88
C ARG A 80 1.15 -8.95 13.72
N GLN A 81 0.60 -8.05 14.55
CA GLN A 81 -0.63 -8.31 15.28
C GLN A 81 -1.83 -8.44 14.32
N LEU A 82 -1.91 -7.58 13.30
CA LEU A 82 -2.94 -7.68 12.26
C LEU A 82 -2.87 -9.01 11.52
N GLN A 83 -1.65 -9.44 11.15
CA GLN A 83 -1.38 -10.74 10.54
C GLN A 83 -1.88 -11.89 11.41
N ASP A 84 -1.58 -11.88 12.72
CA ASP A 84 -1.98 -12.94 13.64
C ASP A 84 -3.51 -12.98 13.87
N GLU A 85 -4.15 -11.82 13.98
CA GLU A 85 -5.61 -11.72 14.07
C GLU A 85 -6.31 -12.29 12.83
N LEU A 86 -5.77 -12.03 11.63
CA LEU A 86 -6.31 -12.56 10.38
C LEU A 86 -6.13 -14.07 10.27
N LYS A 87 -4.94 -14.59 10.61
CA LYS A 87 -4.70 -16.04 10.65
C LYS A 87 -5.65 -16.76 11.62
N ALA A 88 -5.87 -16.19 12.80
CA ALA A 88 -6.80 -16.75 13.79
C ALA A 88 -8.26 -16.79 13.29
N ARG A 89 -8.61 -15.94 12.31
CA ARG A 89 -9.91 -15.91 11.64
C ARG A 89 -9.99 -16.80 10.40
N GLY A 90 -8.92 -17.52 10.06
CA GLY A 90 -8.88 -18.44 8.92
C GLY A 90 -8.55 -17.79 7.58
N TYR A 91 -8.00 -16.57 7.57
CA TYR A 91 -7.50 -15.95 6.34
C TYR A 91 -6.19 -16.59 5.88
N GLU A 92 -6.05 -16.79 4.58
CA GLU A 92 -4.82 -17.25 3.95
C GLU A 92 -3.96 -16.04 3.54
N LEU A 93 -2.70 -16.04 3.97
CA LEU A 93 -1.72 -15.00 3.64
C LEU A 93 -0.67 -15.56 2.69
N GLN A 94 -0.40 -14.85 1.59
CA GLN A 94 0.52 -15.30 0.53
C GLN A 94 1.98 -14.97 0.86
N GLN A 95 2.23 -13.73 1.33
CA GLN A 95 3.50 -13.29 1.90
C GLN A 95 3.24 -12.81 3.32
N GLN A 96 4.21 -13.04 4.22
CA GLN A 96 4.07 -12.76 5.64
C GLN A 96 5.24 -11.92 6.14
N SER A 97 4.96 -11.05 7.11
CA SER A 97 6.00 -10.36 7.87
C SER A 97 6.75 -11.35 8.73
N ASP A 98 8.06 -11.17 8.88
CA ASP A 98 8.86 -11.96 9.82
C ASP A 98 8.32 -11.78 11.25
N PRO A 99 7.79 -12.84 11.87
CA PRO A 99 7.25 -12.74 13.22
C PRO A 99 8.35 -12.58 14.29
N SER A 100 9.63 -12.75 13.94
CA SER A 100 10.78 -12.64 14.83
C SER A 100 11.50 -11.28 14.80
N GLY A 101 11.11 -10.38 13.89
CA GLY A 101 11.60 -9.00 13.90
C GLY A 101 11.25 -8.34 15.22
N GLU A 102 12.26 -7.75 15.89
CA GLU A 102 12.10 -6.95 17.12
C GLU A 102 10.81 -6.11 17.01
N GLY A 103 9.88 -6.24 17.95
CA GLY A 103 8.45 -5.91 17.82
C GLY A 103 8.06 -4.43 17.59
N SER A 104 8.69 -3.78 16.63
CA SER A 104 8.47 -2.42 16.12
C SER A 104 9.24 -2.24 14.80
N GLY A 105 8.72 -1.46 13.86
CA GLY A 105 9.39 -1.17 12.60
C GLY A 105 8.76 -1.87 11.39
N PRO A 106 9.36 -1.66 10.20
CA PRO A 106 8.75 -2.03 8.94
C PRO A 106 8.33 -3.49 8.85
N GLY A 107 7.22 -3.75 8.19
CA GLY A 107 6.69 -5.09 7.96
C GLY A 107 5.51 -5.07 7.01
N SER A 108 5.35 -6.14 6.24
CA SER A 108 4.20 -6.28 5.36
C SER A 108 3.69 -7.71 5.25
N PHE A 109 2.43 -7.85 4.89
CA PHE A 109 1.86 -9.12 4.44
C PHE A 109 0.94 -8.90 3.25
N THR A 110 0.74 -9.95 2.46
CA THR A 110 -0.18 -9.92 1.32
C THR A 110 -1.23 -11.00 1.44
N LEU A 111 -2.42 -10.70 0.94
CA LEU A 111 -3.55 -11.62 0.84
C LEU A 111 -4.35 -11.33 -0.42
N ARG A 112 -5.28 -12.23 -0.73
CA ARG A 112 -6.25 -12.05 -1.80
C ARG A 112 -7.66 -12.12 -1.25
N ASP A 113 -8.53 -11.31 -1.81
CA ASP A 113 -9.97 -11.44 -1.57
C ASP A 113 -10.55 -12.60 -2.41
N PRO A 114 -11.85 -12.93 -2.24
CA PRO A 114 -12.49 -14.01 -2.97
C PRO A 114 -12.49 -13.85 -4.50
N ASP A 115 -12.34 -12.62 -5.00
CA ASP A 115 -12.32 -12.30 -6.43
C ASP A 115 -10.88 -12.19 -6.99
N GLY A 116 -9.88 -12.46 -6.15
CA GLY A 116 -8.47 -12.49 -6.53
C GLY A 116 -7.76 -11.13 -6.51
N ASN A 117 -8.40 -10.06 -6.01
CA ASN A 117 -7.78 -8.76 -5.86
C ASN A 117 -6.62 -8.84 -4.86
N VAL A 118 -5.47 -8.28 -5.23
CA VAL A 118 -4.28 -8.29 -4.37
C VAL A 118 -4.41 -7.20 -3.32
N ILE A 119 -4.24 -7.60 -2.06
CA ILE A 119 -4.21 -6.68 -0.92
C ILE A 119 -2.82 -6.78 -0.29
N LEU A 120 -2.19 -5.62 -0.10
CA LEU A 120 -0.96 -5.44 0.64
C LEU A 120 -1.26 -4.63 1.90
N VAL A 121 -0.81 -5.11 3.05
CA VAL A 121 -0.75 -4.31 4.27
C VAL A 121 0.73 -4.06 4.55
N ASP A 122 1.15 -2.80 4.48
CA ASP A 122 2.57 -2.39 4.51
C ASP A 122 2.79 -1.29 5.54
N GLN A 123 3.40 -1.65 6.66
CA GLN A 123 3.77 -0.73 7.73
C GLN A 123 5.20 -0.25 7.52
N HIS A 124 5.40 1.06 7.55
CA HIS A 124 6.70 1.70 7.37
C HIS A 124 7.37 2.18 8.68
N VAL A 125 6.61 2.17 9.78
CA VAL A 125 6.98 2.72 11.09
C VAL A 125 7.30 1.65 12.11
#